data_AF-A0A819R147-F1
#
_entry.id   AF-A0A819R147-F1
#
_cell.length_a   1.000
_cell.length_b   1.000
_cell.length_c   1.000
_cell.angle_alpha   90.00
_cell.angle_beta   90.00
_cell.angle_gamma   90.00
#
_symmetry.space_group_name_H-M   'P 1'
#
loop_
_entity.id
_entity.type
_entity.pdbx_description
1 polymer ?
#
loop_
_entity_poly.entity_id
_entity_poly.type
_entity_poly.pdbx_seq_one_letter_code
_entity_poly.pdbx_strand_id
1 'polypeptide(L)'
;LHTVLFEDVPPFTVHILWQTVQYALMTSAEMLVSITGLVFAYSQAPKRYKSVIMSAWLLTSAIGDLIVVFVAEARMIKDQALEFVFFAILMAFATFIFGFLAIHYKDRKPRADEADEDQQLILDKNTSEPDQLIQ
;
A
#
# COMPACT_ATOMS: atom_id res chain seq x y z
N LEU A 1 39.14 -37.00 -17.00
CA LEU A 1 38.01 -36.47 -17.78
C LEU A 1 37.59 -35.13 -17.17
N HIS A 2 38.48 -34.14 -17.28
CA HIS A 2 38.20 -32.71 -17.03
C HIS A 2 37.42 -32.25 -18.28
N THR A 3 36.39 -31.41 -18.23
CA THR A 3 36.42 -30.03 -17.77
C THR A 3 34.96 -29.55 -17.81
N VAL A 4 34.48 -28.95 -16.72
CA VAL A 4 33.24 -28.20 -16.71
C VAL A 4 33.36 -27.05 -17.72
N LEU A 5 32.46 -27.00 -18.70
CA LEU A 5 32.42 -25.89 -19.65
C LEU A 5 31.93 -24.66 -18.90
N PHE A 6 32.86 -23.74 -18.67
CA PHE A 6 32.52 -22.39 -18.27
C PHE A 6 31.80 -21.74 -19.47
N GLU A 7 30.47 -21.71 -19.40
CA GLU A 7 29.64 -20.85 -20.23
C GLU A 7 30.08 -19.41 -19.91
N ASP A 8 30.74 -18.77 -20.87
CA ASP A 8 31.26 -17.41 -20.76
C ASP A 8 30.06 -16.44 -20.78
N VAL A 9 29.47 -16.21 -19.61
CA VAL A 9 28.42 -15.20 -19.42
C VAL A 9 29.01 -13.84 -19.77
N PRO A 10 28.47 -13.11 -20.76
CA PRO A 10 28.99 -11.81 -21.13
C PRO A 10 28.98 -10.91 -19.89
N PRO A 11 30.05 -10.13 -19.62
CA PRO A 11 30.12 -9.28 -18.45
C PRO A 11 29.03 -8.20 -18.55
N PHE A 12 27.92 -8.41 -17.86
CA PHE A 12 26.84 -7.45 -17.78
C PHE A 12 27.39 -6.13 -17.25
N THR A 13 27.49 -5.15 -18.14
CA THR A 13 28.10 -3.84 -17.90
C THR A 13 27.09 -2.92 -17.22
N VAL A 14 26.68 -3.25 -16.01
CA VAL A 14 25.85 -2.36 -15.17
C VAL A 14 26.52 -2.26 -13.81
N HIS A 15 26.90 -1.05 -13.41
CA HIS A 15 27.59 -0.83 -12.15
C HIS A 15 26.64 -1.16 -11.00
N ILE A 16 27.05 -2.04 -10.08
CA ILE A 16 26.21 -2.47 -8.94
C ILE A 16 25.73 -1.28 -8.08
N LEU A 17 26.56 -0.23 -7.95
CA LEU A 17 26.16 1.02 -7.27
C LEU A 17 24.94 1.68 -7.92
N TRP A 18 24.78 1.58 -9.24
CA TRP A 18 23.62 2.15 -9.93
C TRP A 18 22.34 1.38 -9.61
N GLN A 19 22.44 0.05 -9.48
CA GLN A 19 21.32 -0.79 -9.03
C GLN A 19 20.92 -0.50 -7.58
N THR A 20 21.90 -0.20 -6.71
CA THR A 20 21.63 0.21 -5.32
C THR A 20 20.80 1.50 -5.26
N VAL A 21 21.10 2.49 -6.10
CA VAL A 21 20.32 3.75 -6.17
C VAL A 21 18.88 3.48 -6.59
N GLN A 22 18.66 2.59 -7.55
CA GLN A 22 17.31 2.22 -7.99
C GLN A 22 16.50 1.56 -6.87
N TYR A 23 17.09 0.62 -6.13
CA TYR A 23 16.41 -0.01 -4.99
C TYR A 23 16.13 0.99 -3.86
N ALA A 24 17.08 1.86 -3.55
CA ALA A 24 16.89 2.89 -2.53
C ALA A 24 15.71 3.82 -2.87
N LEU A 25 15.62 4.26 -4.13
CA LEU A 25 14.51 5.10 -4.60
C LEU A 25 13.18 4.35 -4.57
N MET A 26 13.14 3.10 -5.03
CA MET A 26 11.94 2.26 -5.02
C MET A 26 11.39 2.07 -3.61
N THR A 27 12.25 1.68 -2.66
CA THR A 27 11.86 1.49 -1.26
C THR A 27 11.39 2.79 -0.62
N SER A 28 12.03 3.93 -0.93
CA SER A 28 11.57 5.22 -0.42
C SER A 28 10.18 5.60 -0.93
N ALA A 29 9.90 5.34 -2.21
CA ALA A 29 8.59 5.57 -2.82
C ALA A 29 7.52 4.67 -2.19
N GLU A 30 7.83 3.39 -2.01
CA GLU A 30 6.93 2.43 -1.38
C GLU A 30 6.60 2.82 0.07
N MET A 31 7.59 3.21 0.87
CA MET A 31 7.36 3.66 2.24
C MET A 31 6.46 4.90 2.31
N LEU A 32 6.69 5.88 1.43
CA LEU A 32 5.90 7.11 1.39
C LEU A 32 4.45 6.86 0.98
N VAL A 33 4.21 5.99 0.00
CA VAL A 33 2.84 5.70 -0.44
C VAL A 33 2.13 4.76 0.54
N SER A 34 2.81 3.70 0.97
CA SER A 34 2.21 2.64 1.77
C SER A 34 2.01 3.04 3.22
N ILE A 35 3.08 3.44 3.93
CA ILE A 35 2.99 3.74 5.37
C ILE A 35 2.19 5.02 5.59
N THR A 36 2.48 6.09 4.85
CA THR A 36 1.77 7.37 5.03
C THR A 36 0.31 7.28 4.58
N GLY A 37 0.03 6.56 3.48
CA GLY A 37 -1.34 6.33 3.00
C GLY A 37 -2.19 5.57 4.01
N LEU A 38 -1.62 4.53 4.64
CA LEU A 38 -2.32 3.76 5.67
C LEU A 38 -2.56 4.58 6.95
N VAL A 39 -1.59 5.39 7.37
CA VAL A 39 -1.73 6.29 8.53
C VAL A 39 -2.80 7.34 8.29
N PHE A 40 -2.91 7.88 7.07
CA PHE A 40 -4.01 8.76 6.68
C PHE A 40 -5.36 8.03 6.67
N ALA A 41 -5.43 6.83 6.10
CA ALA A 41 -6.65 6.04 6.08
C ALA A 41 -7.12 5.69 7.51
N TYR A 42 -6.20 5.34 8.40
CA TYR A 42 -6.52 5.06 9.80
C TYR A 42 -6.91 6.31 10.59
N SER A 43 -6.38 7.49 10.29
CA SER A 43 -6.79 8.73 10.97
C SER A 43 -8.19 9.20 10.56
N GLN A 44 -8.66 8.79 9.38
CA GLN A 44 -9.98 9.12 8.86
C GLN A 44 -11.05 8.06 9.18
N ALA A 45 -10.67 6.95 9.82
CA ALA A 45 -11.55 5.80 10.03
C ALA A 45 -12.00 5.64 11.48
N PRO A 46 -13.30 5.39 11.74
CA PRO A 46 -13.80 5.10 13.09
C PRO A 46 -13.09 3.87 13.69
N LYS A 47 -12.88 3.84 15.02
CA LYS A 47 -12.16 2.78 15.76
C LYS A 47 -12.53 1.34 15.37
N ARG A 48 -13.76 1.09 14.90
CA ARG A 48 -14.27 -0.24 14.46
C ARG A 48 -13.82 -0.72 13.08
N TYR A 49 -13.24 0.12 12.21
CA TYR A 49 -12.93 -0.25 10.81
C TYR A 49 -11.45 -0.49 10.50
N LYS A 50 -10.56 -0.49 11.50
CA LYS A 50 -9.11 -0.68 11.27
C LYS A 50 -8.80 -1.97 10.52
N SER A 51 -9.45 -3.08 10.89
CA SER A 51 -9.26 -4.38 10.19
C SER A 51 -9.73 -4.36 8.74
N VAL A 52 -10.84 -3.65 8.46
CA VAL A 52 -11.41 -3.54 7.11
C VAL A 52 -10.49 -2.72 6.19
N ILE A 53 -9.87 -1.66 6.71
CA ILE A 53 -8.92 -0.84 5.93
C ILE A 53 -7.65 -1.62 5.63
N MET A 54 -7.15 -2.38 6.60
CA MET A 54 -5.99 -3.25 6.39
C MET A 54 -6.28 -4.31 5.33
N SER A 55 -7.44 -4.97 5.39
CA SER A 55 -7.79 -5.99 4.40
C SER A 55 -8.05 -5.40 3.01
N ALA A 56 -8.67 -4.22 2.93
CA ALA A 56 -8.85 -3.49 1.67
C ALA A 56 -7.51 -3.05 1.06
N TRP A 57 -6.55 -2.66 1.90
CA TRP A 57 -5.19 -2.35 1.47
C TRP A 57 -4.49 -3.58 0.88
N LEU A 58 -4.52 -4.71 1.59
CA LEU A 58 -3.94 -5.98 1.12
C LEU A 58 -4.63 -6.48 -0.16
N LEU A 59 -5.94 -6.31 -0.27
CA LEU A 59 -6.69 -6.67 -1.47
C LEU A 59 -6.23 -5.85 -2.68
N THR A 60 -6.00 -4.55 -2.49
CA THR A 60 -5.49 -3.68 -3.56
C THR A 60 -4.08 -4.10 -4.00
N SER A 61 -3.21 -4.46 -3.03
CA SER A 61 -1.87 -5.00 -3.33
C SER A 61 -1.97 -6.30 -4.14
N ALA A 62 -2.83 -7.22 -3.73
CA ALA A 62 -3.02 -8.51 -4.42
C ALA A 62 -3.55 -8.34 -5.86
N ILE A 63 -4.44 -7.36 -6.09
CA ILE A 63 -4.90 -7.02 -7.43
C ILE A 63 -3.74 -6.48 -8.28
N GLY A 64 -2.86 -5.66 -7.70
CA GLY A 64 -1.65 -5.17 -8.37
C GLY A 64 -0.74 -6.32 -8.82
N ASP A 65 -0.44 -7.25 -7.90
CA ASP A 65 0.38 -8.42 -8.20
C ASP A 65 -0.27 -9.32 -9.26
N LEU A 66 -1.60 -9.49 -9.21
CA LEU A 66 -2.34 -10.26 -10.21
C LEU A 66 -2.22 -9.66 -11.61
N ILE A 67 -2.27 -8.32 -11.74
CA ILE A 67 -2.08 -7.64 -13.03
C ILE A 67 -0.66 -7.88 -13.55
N VAL A 68 0.36 -7.79 -12.70
CA VAL A 68 1.76 -8.03 -13.09
C VAL A 68 1.96 -9.46 -13.60
N VAL A 69 1.46 -10.46 -12.87
CA VAL A 69 1.55 -11.87 -13.28
C VAL A 69 0.79 -12.12 -14.58
N PHE A 70 -0.40 -11.55 -14.73
CA PHE A 70 -1.18 -11.69 -15.96
C PHE A 70 -0.42 -11.14 -17.18
N VAL A 71 0.21 -9.98 -17.05
CA VAL A 71 1.01 -9.37 -18.13
C VAL A 71 2.24 -10.22 -18.45
N ALA A 72 2.91 -10.76 -17.44
CA ALA A 72 4.09 -11.62 -17.61
C ALA A 72 3.75 -12.96 -18.29
N GLU A 73 2.66 -13.62 -17.87
CA GLU A 73 2.19 -14.89 -18.46
C GLU A 73 1.61 -14.72 -19.86
N ALA A 74 0.96 -13.59 -20.14
CA ALA A 74 0.35 -13.33 -21.44
C ALA A 74 1.38 -13.36 -22.60
N ARG A 75 2.69 -13.23 -22.31
CA ARG A 75 3.80 -13.13 -23.31
C ARG A 75 3.43 -12.26 -24.51
N MET A 76 2.58 -11.25 -24.28
CA MET A 76 1.91 -10.53 -25.35
C MET A 76 2.88 -9.60 -26.08
N ILE A 77 3.99 -9.26 -25.42
CA ILE A 77 5.00 -8.32 -25.88
C ILE A 77 6.34 -9.07 -25.93
N LYS A 78 6.87 -9.32 -27.13
CA LYS A 78 8.18 -9.96 -27.32
C LYS A 78 9.36 -9.03 -26.99
N ASP A 79 9.08 -7.74 -26.81
CA ASP A 79 10.07 -6.67 -26.67
C ASP A 79 10.03 -6.09 -25.25
N GLN A 80 11.10 -6.30 -24.49
CA GLN A 80 11.16 -5.94 -23.06
C GLN A 80 11.03 -4.43 -22.82
N ALA A 81 11.39 -3.60 -23.80
CA ALA A 81 11.20 -2.15 -23.72
C ALA A 81 9.72 -1.75 -23.69
N LEU A 82 8.86 -2.44 -24.47
CA LEU A 82 7.43 -2.16 -24.51
C LEU A 82 6.72 -2.59 -23.22
N GLU A 83 7.20 -3.65 -22.56
CA GLU A 83 6.71 -4.06 -21.24
C GLU A 83 7.00 -2.99 -20.18
N PHE A 84 8.22 -2.44 -20.15
CA PHE A 84 8.55 -1.33 -19.24
C PHE A 84 7.74 -0.07 -19.52
N VAL A 85 7.51 0.29 -20.79
CA VAL A 85 6.69 1.44 -21.16
C VAL A 85 5.22 1.23 -20.78
N PHE A 86 4.69 0.01 -20.96
CA PHE A 86 3.33 -0.34 -20.54
C PHE A 86 3.15 -0.15 -19.02
N PHE A 87 4.07 -0.67 -18.20
CA PHE A 87 4.02 -0.48 -16.76
C PHE A 87 4.19 1.00 -16.37
N ALA A 88 5.04 1.75 -17.07
CA ALA A 88 5.22 3.18 -16.83
C ALA A 88 3.93 3.97 -17.12
N ILE A 89 3.22 3.67 -18.21
CA ILE A 89 1.93 4.30 -18.54
C ILE A 89 0.87 3.95 -17.48
N LEU A 90 0.82 2.68 -17.06
CA LEU A 90 -0.12 2.24 -16.02
C LEU A 90 0.12 2.97 -14.70
N MET A 91 1.38 3.10 -14.28
CA MET A 91 1.78 3.86 -13.09
C MET A 91 1.46 5.35 -13.23
N ALA A 92 1.78 5.97 -14.37
CA ALA A 92 1.48 7.38 -14.61
C ALA A 92 -0.03 7.67 -14.56
N PHE A 93 -0.84 6.77 -15.11
CA PHE A 93 -2.30 6.85 -15.04
C PHE A 93 -2.81 6.73 -13.59
N ALA A 94 -2.30 5.76 -12.82
CA ALA A 94 -2.65 5.61 -11.41
C ALA A 94 -2.26 6.86 -10.59
N THR A 95 -1.06 7.41 -10.80
CA THR A 95 -0.62 8.65 -10.17
C THR A 95 -1.51 9.83 -10.54
N PHE A 96 -1.93 9.95 -11.80
CA PHE A 96 -2.82 11.02 -12.25
C PHE A 96 -4.19 10.95 -11.56
N ILE A 97 -4.78 9.76 -11.46
CA ILE A 97 -6.05 9.54 -10.73
C ILE A 97 -5.90 9.90 -9.26
N PHE A 98 -4.85 9.41 -8.59
CA PHE A 98 -4.61 9.72 -7.18
C PHE A 98 -4.36 11.20 -6.94
N GLY A 99 -3.60 11.86 -7.81
CA GLY A 99 -3.35 13.30 -7.74
C GLY A 99 -4.65 14.10 -7.91
N PHE A 100 -5.50 13.72 -8.87
CA PHE A 100 -6.81 14.35 -9.06
C PHE A 100 -7.74 14.15 -7.85
N LEU A 101 -7.76 12.93 -7.29
CA LEU A 101 -8.58 12.61 -6.12
C LEU A 101 -8.09 13.36 -4.86
N ALA A 102 -6.78 13.51 -4.69
CA ALA A 102 -6.19 14.29 -3.59
C ALA A 102 -6.57 15.77 -3.67
N ILE A 103 -6.60 16.36 -4.86
CA ILE A 103 -7.05 17.75 -5.06
C ILE A 103 -8.53 17.90 -4.71
N HIS A 104 -9.35 16.88 -4.93
CA HIS A 104 -10.78 16.91 -4.65
C HIS A 104 -11.16 16.44 -3.23
N TYR A 105 -10.18 16.11 -2.37
CA TYR A 105 -10.46 15.64 -1.02
C TYR A 105 -10.82 16.82 -0.10
N LYS A 106 -12.12 16.94 0.20
CA LYS A 106 -12.65 17.91 1.16
C LYS A 106 -12.52 17.35 2.57
N ASP A 107 -11.72 18.00 3.40
CA ASP A 107 -11.56 17.68 4.83
C ASP A 107 -12.91 17.47 5.51
N ARG A 108 -13.17 16.23 5.95
CA ARG A 108 -14.26 15.98 6.89
C ARG A 108 -13.71 16.21 8.30
N LYS A 109 -14.42 17.07 9.04
CA LYS A 109 -14.10 17.48 10.42
C LYS A 109 -13.77 16.28 11.32
N PRO A 110 -12.89 16.46 12.33
CA PRO A 110 -12.66 15.45 13.36
C PRO A 110 -14.00 15.03 13.98
N ARG A 111 -14.20 13.72 14.03
CA ARG A 111 -15.46 13.04 14.26
C ARG A 111 -15.82 13.11 15.76
N ALA A 112 -16.94 13.79 16.07
CA ALA A 112 -17.52 13.95 17.41
C ALA A 112 -18.08 12.63 18.00
N ASP A 113 -18.10 11.59 17.19
CA ASP A 113 -18.81 10.34 17.35
C ASP A 113 -18.04 9.34 18.23
N GLU A 114 -16.73 9.55 18.41
CA GLU A 114 -15.91 8.76 19.34
C GLU A 114 -16.17 9.17 20.80
N ALA A 115 -16.43 10.47 21.05
CA ALA A 115 -16.80 10.94 22.39
C ALA A 115 -18.16 10.35 22.81
N ASP A 116 -19.09 10.19 21.87
CA ASP A 116 -20.41 9.65 22.16
C ASP A 116 -20.39 8.13 22.42
N GLU A 117 -19.62 7.33 21.66
CA GLU A 117 -19.49 5.88 21.89
C GLU A 117 -18.71 5.56 23.18
N ASP A 118 -17.60 6.25 23.43
CA ASP A 118 -16.79 6.06 24.64
C ASP A 118 -17.60 6.47 25.89
N GLN A 119 -18.39 7.55 25.80
CA GLN A 119 -19.23 8.04 26.90
C GLN A 119 -20.48 7.17 27.12
N GLN A 120 -21.07 6.61 26.05
CA GLN A 120 -22.14 5.61 26.18
C GLN A 120 -21.64 4.31 26.82
N LEU A 121 -20.42 3.85 26.51
CA LEU A 121 -19.81 2.68 27.17
C LEU A 121 -19.53 2.92 28.66
N ILE A 122 -19.11 4.13 29.03
CA ILE A 122 -18.91 4.51 30.44
C ILE A 122 -20.26 4.62 31.17
N LEU A 123 -21.28 5.18 30.51
CA LEU A 123 -22.64 5.29 31.06
C LEU A 123 -23.31 3.91 31.23
N ASP A 124 -23.15 3.00 30.27
CA ASP A 124 -23.66 1.63 30.35
C ASP A 124 -22.97 0.86 31.47
N LYS A 125 -21.64 0.97 31.56
CA LYS A 125 -20.86 0.36 32.63
C LYS A 125 -21.25 0.87 34.02
N ASN A 126 -21.42 2.19 34.17
CA ASN A 126 -21.85 2.81 35.43
C ASN A 126 -23.33 2.50 35.79
N THR A 127 -24.19 2.30 34.78
CA THR A 127 -25.59 1.89 34.97
C THR A 127 -25.71 0.41 35.33
N SER A 128 -24.75 -0.43 34.92
CA SER A 128 -24.67 -1.85 35.29
C SER A 128 -24.00 -2.13 36.65
N GLU A 129 -23.25 -1.18 37.20
CA GLU A 129 -22.55 -1.27 38.50
C GLU A 129 -23.01 -0.25 39.60
N PRO A 130 -24.30 0.11 39.76
CA PRO A 130 -24.70 1.16 40.71
C PRO A 130 -24.49 0.77 42.20
N ASP A 131 -24.31 -0.50 42.54
CA ASP A 131 -24.26 -1.00 43.93
C ASP A 131 -22.84 -1.16 44.52
N GLN A 132 -21.76 -0.90 43.77
CA GLN A 132 -20.38 -1.08 44.26
C GLN A 132 -19.76 0.19 44.90
N LEU A 133 -20.51 1.31 44.99
CA LEU A 133 -20.01 2.58 45.54
C LEU A 133 -20.59 2.97 46.92
N ILE A 134 -21.40 2.10 47.56
CA ILE A 134 -21.92 2.32 48.94
C ILE A 134 -21.64 1.13 49.88
N GLN A 135 -20.59 0.33 49.65
CA GLN A 135 -20.01 -0.54 50.69
C GLN A 135 -18.50 -0.35 50.76
#